data_AF-A0A2K3UWC0-F1
#
_entry.id   AF-A0A2K3UWC0-F1
#
_cell.length_a   1.000
_cell.length_b   1.000
_cell.length_c   1.000
_cell.angle_alpha   90.00
_cell.angle_beta   90.00
_cell.angle_gamma   90.00
#
_symmetry.space_group_name_H-M   'P 1'
#
loop_
_entity.id
_entity.type
_entity.pdbx_description
1 polymer ?
#
loop_
_entity_poly.entity_id
_entity_poly.type
_entity_poly.pdbx_seq_one_letter_code
_entity_poly.pdbx_strand_id
1 'polypeptide(L)'
;MRSSDANWLLSEELQSEAVAQTDGAAQARSVVALLNGGGLYTRTALLVLPLGWLGREGEISARLGIAHVHYQQWKLERISPDQSYLLYSAERLIAELDALCGEPYPYGTLLVSVFDLPLAALVPAELRKFWNYLFGTFSKRPRGVMLALPDGAPILPTETDLEGWQAAGRLARWEI
;
A
#
# COMPACT_ATOMS: atom_id res chain seq x y z
N MET A 1 -34.21 -43.06 13.59
CA MET A 1 -32.91 -42.86 12.91
C MET A 1 -33.19 -42.46 11.48
N ARG A 2 -33.02 -41.17 11.13
CA ARG A 2 -33.03 -40.70 9.74
C ARG A 2 -31.76 -39.90 9.51
N SER A 3 -31.12 -40.24 8.39
CA SER A 3 -29.80 -39.86 7.91
C SER A 3 -29.47 -38.38 8.02
N SER A 4 -28.26 -38.12 8.50
CA SER A 4 -27.53 -36.87 8.44
C SER A 4 -26.68 -36.88 7.16
N ASP A 5 -27.27 -36.53 6.02
CA ASP A 5 -26.59 -36.54 4.71
C ASP A 5 -26.63 -35.17 4.01
N ALA A 6 -26.23 -34.11 4.72
CA ALA A 6 -26.20 -32.76 4.13
C ALA A 6 -25.08 -31.86 4.68
N ASN A 7 -23.88 -32.39 4.91
CA ASN A 7 -22.77 -31.57 5.45
C ASN A 7 -21.43 -31.65 4.66
N TRP A 8 -21.35 -32.40 3.56
CA TRP A 8 -20.10 -32.56 2.83
C TRP A 8 -19.96 -31.63 1.62
N LEU A 9 -21.06 -31.22 0.98
CA LEU A 9 -21.02 -30.31 -0.19
C LEU A 9 -20.60 -28.87 0.15
N LEU A 10 -20.85 -28.40 1.38
CA LEU A 10 -20.38 -27.08 1.83
C LEU A 10 -18.87 -27.04 2.08
N SER A 11 -18.22 -28.20 2.26
CA SER A 11 -16.80 -28.27 2.62
C SER A 11 -15.90 -28.11 1.41
N GLU A 12 -16.32 -28.58 0.23
CA GLU A 12 -15.51 -28.50 -1.00
C GLU A 12 -15.57 -27.12 -1.66
N GLU A 13 -16.72 -26.43 -1.63
CA GLU A 13 -16.81 -25.04 -2.15
C GLU A 13 -16.00 -24.07 -1.28
N LEU A 14 -16.06 -24.22 0.06
CA LEU A 14 -15.25 -23.41 0.99
C LEU A 14 -13.74 -23.74 0.93
N GLN A 15 -13.36 -24.97 0.57
CA GLN A 15 -11.96 -25.35 0.40
C GLN A 15 -11.41 -24.98 -0.98
N SER A 16 -12.25 -24.98 -2.02
CA SER A 16 -11.82 -24.58 -3.37
C SER A 16 -11.62 -23.08 -3.49
N GLU A 17 -12.38 -22.27 -2.76
CA GLU A 17 -12.12 -20.83 -2.63
C GLU A 17 -10.80 -20.56 -1.89
N ALA A 18 -10.46 -21.34 -0.86
CA ALA A 18 -9.25 -21.12 -0.04
C ALA A 18 -7.92 -21.36 -0.78
N VAL A 19 -7.90 -22.08 -1.90
CA VAL A 19 -6.65 -22.47 -2.58
C VAL A 19 -6.23 -21.45 -3.66
N ALA A 20 -7.18 -20.73 -4.27
CA ALA A 20 -6.88 -19.64 -5.23
C ALA A 20 -6.59 -18.28 -4.55
N GLN A 21 -7.04 -18.10 -3.31
CA GLN A 21 -6.89 -16.87 -2.50
C GLN A 21 -5.45 -16.57 -2.01
N THR A 22 -4.45 -17.34 -2.46
CA THR A 22 -3.15 -17.44 -1.78
C THR A 22 -2.07 -16.56 -2.40
N ASP A 23 -2.15 -16.21 -3.70
CA ASP A 23 -1.00 -15.63 -4.42
C ASP A 23 -0.77 -14.15 -4.06
N GLY A 24 -1.77 -13.28 -4.20
CA GLY A 24 -1.61 -11.85 -3.92
C GLY A 24 -1.28 -11.54 -2.45
N ALA A 25 -1.90 -12.25 -1.51
CA ALA A 25 -1.59 -12.12 -0.09
C ALA A 25 -0.20 -12.66 0.27
N ALA A 26 0.28 -13.72 -0.38
CA ALA A 26 1.65 -14.22 -0.20
C ALA A 26 2.69 -13.24 -0.78
N GLN A 27 2.41 -12.65 -1.95
CA GLN A 27 3.25 -11.63 -2.56
C GLN A 27 3.36 -10.40 -1.65
N ALA A 28 2.24 -9.87 -1.16
CA ALA A 28 2.22 -8.73 -0.24
C ALA A 28 3.00 -9.02 1.06
N ARG A 29 2.88 -10.24 1.62
CA ARG A 29 3.68 -10.66 2.79
C ARG A 29 5.17 -10.70 2.48
N SER A 30 5.55 -11.16 1.29
CA SER A 30 6.95 -11.17 0.84
C SER A 30 7.52 -9.76 0.72
N VAL A 31 6.72 -8.81 0.19
CA VAL A 31 7.08 -7.39 0.15
C VAL A 31 7.26 -6.83 1.57
N VAL A 32 6.33 -7.12 2.49
CA VAL A 32 6.44 -6.67 3.89
C VAL A 32 7.68 -7.26 4.57
N ALA A 33 8.00 -8.54 4.34
CA ALA A 33 9.20 -9.16 4.88
C ALA A 33 10.47 -8.48 4.33
N LEU A 34 10.50 -8.17 3.03
CA LEU A 34 11.57 -7.42 2.39
C LEU A 34 11.72 -6.01 2.98
N LEU A 35 10.60 -5.30 3.19
CA LEU A 35 10.58 -3.98 3.80
C LEU A 35 11.03 -4.01 5.27
N ASN A 36 10.69 -5.04 6.04
CA ASN A 36 11.14 -5.16 7.43
C ASN A 36 12.58 -5.67 7.55
N GLY A 37 13.13 -6.26 6.50
CA GLY A 37 14.51 -6.71 6.44
C GLY A 37 15.54 -5.57 6.35
N GLY A 38 16.81 -5.90 6.56
CA GLY A 38 17.94 -4.96 6.48
C GLY A 38 18.59 -4.84 5.09
N GLY A 39 17.99 -5.40 4.04
CA GLY A 39 18.62 -5.53 2.71
C GLY A 39 18.32 -4.40 1.73
N LEU A 40 17.27 -3.60 1.97
CA LEU A 40 16.90 -2.49 1.10
C LEU A 40 17.43 -1.15 1.63
N TYR A 41 18.16 -0.42 0.78
CA TYR A 41 18.54 0.96 1.07
C TYR A 41 17.32 1.90 1.11
N THR A 42 16.33 1.64 0.24
CA THR A 42 15.08 2.38 0.13
C THR A 42 13.92 1.45 0.47
N ARG A 43 13.31 1.65 1.64
CA ARG A 43 12.26 0.78 2.20
C ARG A 43 10.86 1.30 1.83
N THR A 44 10.57 1.40 0.53
CA THR A 44 9.22 1.74 0.07
C THR A 44 8.68 0.69 -0.89
N ALA A 45 7.37 0.50 -0.98
CA ALA A 45 6.74 -0.45 -1.88
C ALA A 45 5.37 0.05 -2.35
N LEU A 46 4.83 -0.62 -3.36
CA LEU A 46 3.49 -0.40 -3.88
C LEU A 46 2.64 -1.64 -3.64
N LEU A 47 1.41 -1.42 -3.17
CA LEU A 47 0.36 -2.43 -3.13
C LEU A 47 -0.77 -1.96 -4.04
N VAL A 48 -0.95 -2.67 -5.16
CA VAL A 48 -2.03 -2.39 -6.10
C VAL A 48 -3.27 -3.16 -5.69
N LEU A 49 -4.39 -2.47 -5.57
CA LEU A 49 -5.65 -3.00 -5.06
C LEU A 49 -6.73 -3.02 -6.14
N PRO A 50 -7.43 -4.14 -6.34
CA PRO A 50 -8.63 -4.17 -7.16
C PRO A 50 -9.77 -3.40 -6.47
N LEU A 51 -10.75 -2.98 -7.25
CA LEU A 51 -11.84 -2.10 -6.80
C LEU A 51 -12.59 -2.62 -5.55
N GLY A 52 -12.81 -3.94 -5.46
CA GLY A 52 -13.52 -4.57 -4.33
C GLY A 52 -12.76 -4.53 -2.99
N TRP A 53 -11.50 -4.11 -2.99
CA TRP A 53 -10.65 -4.00 -1.81
C TRP A 53 -10.32 -2.57 -1.41
N LEU A 54 -10.72 -1.57 -2.21
CA LEU A 54 -10.61 -0.17 -1.82
C LEU A 54 -11.51 0.13 -0.62
N GLY A 55 -10.99 0.85 0.37
CA GLY A 55 -11.67 1.11 1.65
C GLY A 55 -11.54 -0.01 2.67
N ARG A 56 -10.93 -1.15 2.31
CA ARG A 56 -10.67 -2.30 3.21
C ARG A 56 -9.18 -2.42 3.57
N GLU A 57 -8.41 -1.36 3.40
CA GLU A 57 -6.97 -1.36 3.62
C GLU A 57 -6.60 -1.66 5.08
N GLY A 58 -7.46 -1.30 6.04
CA GLY A 58 -7.30 -1.68 7.44
C GLY A 58 -7.41 -3.19 7.69
N GLU A 59 -8.26 -3.90 6.93
CA GLU A 59 -8.30 -5.37 7.00
C GLU A 59 -7.04 -5.98 6.38
N ILE A 60 -6.57 -5.41 5.27
CA ILE A 60 -5.33 -5.84 4.60
C ILE A 60 -4.14 -5.67 5.54
N SER A 61 -4.00 -4.51 6.19
CA SER A 61 -2.90 -4.27 7.13
C SER A 61 -2.93 -5.23 8.32
N ALA A 62 -4.12 -5.55 8.83
CA ALA A 62 -4.28 -6.52 9.91
C ALA A 62 -3.82 -7.92 9.47
N ARG A 63 -4.19 -8.36 8.27
CA ARG A 63 -3.73 -9.63 7.67
C ARG A 63 -2.22 -9.67 7.44
N LEU A 64 -1.62 -8.52 7.13
CA LEU A 64 -0.18 -8.37 6.88
C LEU A 64 0.64 -8.12 8.15
N GLY A 65 0.00 -7.83 9.29
CA GLY A 65 0.69 -7.51 10.54
C GLY A 65 1.50 -6.21 10.48
N ILE A 66 0.96 -5.18 9.82
CA ILE A 66 1.59 -3.86 9.67
C ILE A 66 0.65 -2.74 10.16
N ALA A 67 1.19 -1.55 10.42
CA ALA A 67 0.37 -0.41 10.79
C ALA A 67 -0.38 0.13 9.56
N HIS A 68 -1.60 0.61 9.75
CA HIS A 68 -2.37 1.29 8.71
C HIS A 68 -2.52 2.75 9.05
N VAL A 69 -2.35 3.58 8.02
CA VAL A 69 -2.61 5.01 8.07
C VAL A 69 -3.54 5.40 6.94
N HIS A 70 -4.65 6.03 7.31
CA HIS A 70 -5.54 6.68 6.36
C HIS A 70 -5.04 8.11 6.13
N TYR A 71 -4.40 8.38 4.99
CA TYR A 71 -3.68 9.64 4.75
C TYR A 71 -4.58 10.87 4.92
N GLN A 72 -5.81 10.82 4.41
CA GLN A 72 -6.75 11.95 4.56
C GLN A 72 -7.05 12.30 6.03
N GLN A 73 -7.29 11.30 6.88
CA GLN A 73 -7.57 11.51 8.30
C GLN A 73 -6.34 12.10 8.99
N TRP A 74 -5.17 11.49 8.76
CA TRP A 74 -3.90 11.99 9.24
C TRP A 74 -3.64 13.44 8.82
N LYS A 75 -4.00 13.79 7.58
CA LYS A 75 -3.81 15.14 7.04
C LYS A 75 -4.77 16.14 7.69
N LEU A 76 -6.05 15.79 7.86
CA LEU A 76 -7.08 16.66 8.43
C LEU A 76 -6.71 17.16 9.83
N GLU A 77 -6.11 16.30 10.66
CA GLU A 77 -5.64 16.64 12.01
C GLU A 77 -4.50 17.68 12.03
N ARG A 78 -3.83 17.90 10.89
CA ARG A 78 -2.64 18.75 10.74
C ARG A 78 -2.87 19.98 9.88
N ILE A 79 -4.08 20.17 9.36
CA ILE A 79 -4.43 21.37 8.59
C ILE A 79 -4.64 22.51 9.59
N SER A 80 -3.97 23.65 9.35
CA SER A 80 -4.21 24.86 10.15
C SER A 80 -5.64 25.36 9.91
N PRO A 81 -6.35 25.89 10.94
CA PRO A 81 -7.67 26.51 10.75
C PRO A 81 -7.69 27.58 9.65
N ASP A 82 -6.56 28.26 9.42
CA ASP A 82 -6.42 29.33 8.42
C ASP A 82 -6.03 28.79 7.02
N GLN A 83 -5.81 27.48 6.87
CA GLN A 83 -5.36 26.89 5.62
C GLN A 83 -6.55 26.49 4.74
N SER A 84 -6.85 27.33 3.73
CA SER A 84 -7.91 27.05 2.76
C SER A 84 -7.48 26.15 1.60
N TYR A 85 -6.18 25.97 1.37
CA TYR A 85 -5.65 25.22 0.22
C TYR A 85 -4.51 24.29 0.62
N LEU A 86 -4.50 23.09 0.03
CA LEU A 86 -3.49 22.06 0.30
C LEU A 86 -2.24 22.17 -0.58
N LEU A 87 -2.32 22.83 -1.75
CA LEU A 87 -1.20 23.10 -2.67
C LEU A 87 -0.19 21.93 -2.76
N TYR A 88 -0.62 20.84 -3.40
CA TYR A 88 0.20 19.64 -3.53
C TYR A 88 1.35 19.83 -4.51
N SER A 89 2.53 19.35 -4.10
CA SER A 89 3.73 19.19 -4.92
C SER A 89 4.41 17.89 -4.54
N ALA A 90 5.28 17.35 -5.39
CA ALA A 90 6.03 16.14 -5.11
C ALA A 90 6.86 16.30 -3.82
N GLU A 91 7.53 17.44 -3.66
CA GLU A 91 8.35 17.74 -2.48
C GLU A 91 7.52 17.74 -1.19
N ARG A 92 6.32 18.32 -1.24
CA ARG A 92 5.41 18.33 -0.10
C ARG A 92 4.93 16.93 0.25
N LEU A 93 4.52 16.14 -0.74
CA LEU A 93 4.07 14.76 -0.51
C LEU A 93 5.21 13.87 0.02
N ILE A 94 6.44 14.07 -0.46
CA ILE A 94 7.63 13.40 0.06
C ILE A 94 7.86 13.77 1.53
N ALA A 95 7.79 15.06 1.87
CA ALA A 95 7.97 15.53 3.25
C ALA A 95 6.86 15.01 4.17
N GLU A 96 5.63 14.87 3.67
CA GLU A 96 4.52 14.30 4.43
C GLU A 96 4.67 12.79 4.65
N LEU A 97 5.13 12.03 3.65
CA LEU A 97 5.51 10.62 3.84
C LEU A 97 6.68 10.45 4.81
N ASP A 98 7.64 11.36 4.78
CA ASP A 98 8.74 11.38 5.74
C ASP A 98 8.24 11.58 7.18
N ALA A 99 7.36 12.58 7.38
CA ALA A 99 6.74 12.83 8.67
C ALA A 99 5.97 11.59 9.19
N LEU A 100 5.20 10.93 8.31
CA LEU A 100 4.51 9.68 8.63
C LEU A 100 5.47 8.59 9.10
N CYS A 101 6.64 8.45 8.47
CA CYS A 101 7.64 7.46 8.89
C CYS A 101 8.21 7.75 10.28
N GLY A 102 8.31 9.03 10.66
CA GLY A 102 8.86 9.49 11.94
C GLY A 102 7.92 9.30 13.14
N GLU A 103 6.62 9.20 12.92
CA GLU A 103 5.62 9.08 13.99
C GLU A 103 5.66 7.74 14.72
N PRO A 104 5.22 7.67 15.99
CA PRO A 104 5.27 6.45 16.78
C PRO A 104 4.16 5.47 16.38
N TYR A 105 4.49 4.54 15.49
CA TYR A 105 3.67 3.37 15.16
C TYR A 105 4.27 2.08 15.74
N PRO A 106 3.44 1.09 16.13
CA PRO A 106 3.89 -0.15 16.77
C PRO A 106 4.56 -1.15 15.81
N TYR A 107 4.50 -0.91 14.49
CA TYR A 107 5.05 -1.80 13.47
C TYR A 107 6.20 -1.17 12.69
N GLY A 108 7.08 -2.01 12.14
CA GLY A 108 8.23 -1.61 11.33
C GLY A 108 7.89 -1.18 9.90
N THR A 109 6.65 -1.39 9.45
CA THR A 109 6.14 -1.02 8.14
C THR A 109 4.76 -0.36 8.27
N LEU A 110 4.49 0.64 7.44
CA LEU A 110 3.23 1.38 7.33
C LEU A 110 2.56 1.08 5.98
N LEU A 111 1.28 0.75 6.01
CA LEU A 111 0.39 0.79 4.85
C LEU A 111 -0.31 2.15 4.83
N VAL A 112 -0.02 2.95 3.81
CA VAL A 112 -0.66 4.25 3.61
C VAL A 112 -1.75 4.11 2.55
N SER A 113 -2.97 4.44 2.94
CA SER A 113 -4.16 4.41 2.07
C SER A 113 -4.64 5.82 1.73
N VAL A 114 -5.42 5.93 0.65
CA VAL A 114 -5.99 7.20 0.15
C VAL A 114 -4.90 8.24 -0.18
N PHE A 115 -3.73 7.75 -0.60
CA PHE A 115 -2.64 8.58 -1.10
C PHE A 115 -2.74 8.82 -2.62
N ASP A 116 -3.69 8.16 -3.28
CA ASP A 116 -4.01 8.33 -4.69
C ASP A 116 -4.57 9.73 -5.00
N LEU A 117 -5.42 10.27 -4.11
CA LEU A 117 -6.01 11.61 -4.27
C LEU A 117 -4.97 12.75 -4.36
N PRO A 118 -4.01 12.89 -3.42
CA PRO A 118 -2.99 13.91 -3.55
C PRO A 118 -2.06 13.68 -4.75
N LEU A 119 -1.82 12.43 -5.16
CA LEU A 119 -1.05 12.11 -6.35
C LEU A 119 -1.76 12.53 -7.63
N ALA A 120 -3.08 12.35 -7.70
CA ALA A 120 -3.91 12.78 -8.83
C ALA A 120 -3.92 14.31 -9.02
N ALA A 121 -3.63 15.08 -7.97
CA ALA A 121 -3.50 16.52 -8.04
C ALA A 121 -2.14 17.00 -8.58
N LEU A 122 -1.16 16.11 -8.73
CA LEU A 122 0.15 16.46 -9.27
C LEU A 122 0.11 16.57 -10.79
N VAL A 123 0.82 17.55 -11.33
CA VAL A 123 1.12 17.58 -12.77
C VAL A 123 2.05 16.42 -13.15
N PRO A 124 2.04 15.92 -14.40
CA PRO A 124 2.80 14.73 -14.81
C PRO A 124 4.30 14.77 -14.49
N ALA A 125 4.93 15.96 -14.58
CA ALA A 125 6.34 16.13 -14.23
C ALA A 125 6.61 15.93 -12.72
N GLU A 126 5.72 16.44 -11.87
CA GLU A 126 5.81 16.27 -10.42
C GLU A 126 5.50 14.82 -10.02
N LEU A 127 4.52 14.19 -10.66
CA LEU A 127 4.23 12.77 -10.43
C LEU A 127 5.43 11.88 -10.75
N ARG A 128 6.10 12.11 -11.88
CA ARG A 128 7.34 11.40 -12.24
C ARG A 128 8.46 11.65 -11.22
N LYS A 129 8.64 12.91 -10.81
CA LYS A 129 9.62 13.29 -9.77
C LYS A 129 9.35 12.55 -8.46
N PHE A 130 8.09 12.49 -8.05
CA PHE A 130 7.66 11.75 -6.86
C PHE A 130 8.03 10.27 -6.94
N TRP A 131 7.67 9.59 -8.05
CA TRP A 131 7.97 8.17 -8.21
C TRP A 131 9.47 7.86 -8.26
N ASN A 132 10.25 8.66 -8.99
CA ASN A 132 11.71 8.52 -9.04
C ASN A 132 12.34 8.65 -7.65
N TYR A 133 11.88 9.63 -6.86
CA TYR A 133 12.35 9.82 -5.49
C TYR A 133 11.97 8.65 -4.59
N LEU A 134 10.72 8.20 -4.66
CA LEU A 134 10.23 7.10 -3.83
C LEU A 134 10.95 5.79 -4.13
N PHE A 135 11.27 5.53 -5.40
CA PHE A 135 12.01 4.34 -5.81
C PHE A 135 13.48 4.40 -5.40
N GLY A 136 14.17 5.51 -5.64
CA GLY A 136 15.63 5.59 -5.54
C GLY A 136 16.19 6.26 -4.28
N THR A 137 15.48 7.23 -3.69
CA THR A 137 16.09 8.19 -2.75
C THR A 137 15.47 8.17 -1.36
N PHE A 138 14.26 7.62 -1.19
CA PHE A 138 13.52 7.53 0.09
C PHE A 138 14.15 6.55 1.09
N SER A 139 15.37 6.86 1.53
CA SER A 139 16.25 6.01 2.34
C SER A 139 16.32 6.49 3.78
N LYS A 140 16.88 5.66 4.67
CA LYS A 140 17.21 6.02 6.07
C LYS A 140 16.03 6.42 6.95
N ARG A 141 14.86 5.83 6.74
CA ARG A 141 13.68 6.00 7.61
C ARG A 141 13.55 4.83 8.58
N PRO A 142 13.07 5.06 9.82
CA PRO A 142 12.94 3.99 10.81
C PRO A 142 11.92 2.92 10.37
N ARG A 143 10.95 3.29 9.51
CA ARG A 143 9.89 2.41 9.02
C ARG A 143 9.90 2.28 7.51
N GLY A 144 9.49 1.11 7.03
CA GLY A 144 9.13 0.91 5.64
C GLY A 144 7.75 1.51 5.34
N VAL A 145 7.52 1.89 4.09
CA VAL A 145 6.23 2.42 3.63
C VAL A 145 5.74 1.60 2.46
N MET A 146 4.47 1.23 2.48
CA MET A 146 3.77 0.62 1.36
C MET A 146 2.58 1.49 1.00
N LEU A 147 2.52 1.98 -0.23
CA LEU A 147 1.39 2.78 -0.71
C LEU A 147 0.34 1.86 -1.31
N ALA A 148 -0.88 1.90 -0.77
CA ALA A 148 -2.04 1.25 -1.36
C ALA A 148 -2.65 2.14 -2.45
N LEU A 149 -2.72 1.62 -3.69
CA LEU A 149 -3.21 2.36 -4.86
C LEU A 149 -4.20 1.53 -5.65
N PRO A 150 -5.20 2.15 -6.29
CA PRO A 150 -6.15 1.42 -7.14
C PRO A 150 -5.47 0.85 -8.39
N ASP A 151 -5.86 -0.36 -8.79
CA ASP A 151 -5.42 -0.96 -10.04
C ASP A 151 -5.91 -0.15 -11.24
N GLY A 152 -5.04 -0.03 -12.25
CA GLY A 152 -5.29 0.77 -13.45
C GLY A 152 -5.37 2.28 -13.23
N ALA A 153 -5.06 2.79 -12.03
CA ALA A 153 -5.12 4.22 -11.78
C ALA A 153 -4.05 4.98 -12.60
N PRO A 154 -4.39 6.10 -13.25
CA PRO A 154 -3.45 6.86 -14.10
C PRO A 154 -2.30 7.51 -13.31
N ILE A 155 -2.38 7.48 -11.99
CA ILE A 155 -1.36 7.97 -11.06
C ILE A 155 -0.23 6.97 -10.82
N LEU A 156 -0.38 5.70 -11.22
CA LEU A 156 0.64 4.68 -11.05
C LEU A 156 1.93 5.08 -11.80
N PRO A 157 3.10 4.56 -11.40
CA PRO A 157 4.30 4.69 -12.21
C PRO A 157 4.08 4.19 -13.63
N THR A 158 4.93 4.62 -14.57
CA THR A 158 4.85 4.11 -15.94
C THR A 158 5.07 2.59 -15.97
N GLU A 159 4.66 1.90 -17.03
CA GLU A 159 4.83 0.45 -17.15
C GLU A 159 6.30 0.03 -16.96
N THR A 160 7.23 0.75 -17.59
CA THR A 160 8.67 0.55 -17.42
C THR A 160 9.13 0.76 -15.97
N ASP A 161 8.58 1.76 -15.27
CA ASP A 161 8.91 1.97 -13.86
C ASP A 161 8.36 0.82 -13.00
N LEU A 162 7.11 0.39 -13.24
CA LEU A 162 6.45 -0.71 -12.54
C LEU A 162 7.22 -2.03 -12.69
N GLU A 163 7.75 -2.34 -13.87
CA GLU A 163 8.66 -3.47 -14.07
C GLU A 163 9.88 -3.37 -13.15
N GLY A 164 10.44 -2.17 -12.98
CA GLY A 164 11.53 -1.90 -12.03
C GLY A 164 11.13 -2.14 -10.57
N TRP A 165 9.92 -1.72 -10.16
CA TRP A 165 9.37 -2.03 -8.84
C TRP A 165 9.18 -3.53 -8.64
N GLN A 166 8.69 -4.25 -9.65
CA GLN A 166 8.49 -5.69 -9.62
C GLN A 166 9.81 -6.46 -9.54
N ALA A 167 10.79 -6.11 -10.38
CA ALA A 167 12.12 -6.71 -10.39
C ALA A 167 12.86 -6.50 -9.05
N ALA A 168 12.62 -5.36 -8.38
CA ALA A 168 13.13 -5.10 -7.05
C ALA A 168 12.35 -5.80 -5.92
N GLY A 169 11.27 -6.54 -6.23
CA GLY A 169 10.41 -7.19 -5.25
C GLY A 169 9.61 -6.21 -4.38
N ARG A 170 9.35 -4.99 -4.88
CA ARG A 170 8.71 -3.87 -4.17
C ARG A 170 7.31 -3.54 -4.72
N LEU A 171 6.76 -4.41 -5.56
CA LEU A 171 5.40 -4.34 -6.06
C LEU A 171 4.64 -5.59 -5.63
N ALA A 172 3.47 -5.41 -5.05
CA ALA A 172 2.50 -6.47 -4.84
C ALA A 172 1.15 -6.09 -5.46
N ARG A 173 0.45 -7.09 -6.00
CA ARG A 173 -0.95 -6.98 -6.43
C ARG A 173 -1.80 -7.78 -5.46
N TRP A 174 -2.86 -7.16 -4.95
CA TRP A 174 -3.77 -7.82 -4.04
C TRP A 174 -4.86 -8.53 -4.81
N GLU A 175 -4.72 -9.84 -5.00
CA GLU A 175 -5.73 -10.67 -5.65
C GLU A 175 -6.24 -11.68 -4.63
N ILE A 176 -7.56 -11.66 -4.40
CA ILE A 176 -8.31 -12.60 -3.57
C ILE A 176 -9.56 -12.99 -4.34
#